data_AF-A0A7H4P893-F1
#
_entry.id   AF-A0A7H4P893-F1
#
_cell.length_a   1.000
_cell.length_b   1.000
_cell.length_c   1.000
_cell.angle_alpha   90.00
_cell.angle_beta   90.00
_cell.angle_gamma   90.00
#
_symmetry.space_group_name_H-M   'P 1'
#
loop_
_entity.id
_entity.type
_entity.pdbx_description
1 polymer ?
#
loop_
_entity_poly.entity_id
_entity_poly.type
_entity_poly.pdbx_seq_one_letter_code
_entity_poly.pdbx_strand_id
1 'polypeptide(L)'
;MRLPSLLPLLLLSLPAFASGTCSLTDPSLTLQSYTVDPQRERIVMYWQKEDGKAWGSLRSLLGDINRDGQVQMAMNGGIYDKAYAPLGLYIEKGRQLTPLNRASGGGNFFIRPGGVFYLRGQNAGIVSINKFRPSPAIRYAVQSGPMLIENGKINWRLKPSASSRKLRNGVGITGDGKVVFYAQRA
;
A
#
# COMPACT_ATOMS: atom_id res chain seq x y z
N MET A 1 -22.70 -60.31 -37.22
CA MET A 1 -22.77 -58.95 -36.65
C MET A 1 -21.50 -58.68 -35.87
N ARG A 2 -20.65 -57.75 -36.33
CA ARG A 2 -19.38 -57.39 -35.67
C ARG A 2 -19.62 -56.14 -34.81
N LEU A 3 -19.35 -56.23 -33.51
CA LEU A 3 -19.38 -55.08 -32.59
C LEU A 3 -18.13 -54.21 -32.82
N PRO A 4 -18.23 -52.88 -32.98
CA PRO A 4 -17.06 -52.03 -32.99
C PRO A 4 -16.57 -51.75 -31.56
N SER A 5 -15.28 -51.97 -31.33
CA SER A 5 -14.59 -51.65 -30.09
C SER A 5 -14.40 -50.12 -29.98
N LEU A 6 -14.97 -49.51 -28.94
CA LEU A 6 -14.80 -48.09 -28.62
C LEU A 6 -13.62 -47.94 -27.65
N LEU A 7 -12.53 -47.34 -28.14
CA LEU A 7 -11.36 -46.98 -27.35
C LEU A 7 -11.65 -45.70 -26.54
N PRO A 8 -11.43 -45.65 -25.21
CA PRO A 8 -11.71 -44.45 -24.43
C PRO A 8 -10.61 -43.40 -24.63
N LEU A 9 -11.00 -42.21 -25.08
CA LEU A 9 -10.12 -41.06 -25.24
C LEU A 9 -9.81 -40.45 -23.86
N LEU A 10 -8.64 -40.73 -23.31
CA LEU A 10 -8.14 -40.11 -22.07
C LEU A 10 -7.74 -38.65 -22.35
N LEU A 11 -8.60 -37.71 -21.94
CA LEU A 11 -8.31 -36.27 -21.92
C LEU A 11 -7.36 -35.96 -20.75
N LEU A 12 -6.06 -35.92 -21.03
CA LEU A 12 -5.07 -35.38 -20.10
C LEU A 12 -5.22 -33.86 -20.01
N SER A 13 -5.69 -33.38 -18.85
CA SER A 13 -5.72 -31.95 -18.52
C SER A 13 -4.28 -31.44 -18.36
N LEU A 14 -3.80 -30.69 -19.35
CA LEU A 14 -2.52 -29.98 -19.26
C LEU A 14 -2.68 -28.78 -18.31
N PRO A 15 -1.89 -28.67 -17.23
CA PRO A 15 -1.88 -27.46 -16.41
C PRO A 15 -1.29 -26.32 -17.24
N ALA A 16 -2.10 -25.29 -17.53
CA ALA A 16 -1.62 -24.06 -18.14
C ALA A 16 -0.85 -23.26 -17.07
N PHE A 17 0.46 -23.43 -17.02
CA PHE A 17 1.33 -22.55 -16.25
C PHE A 17 1.48 -21.22 -16.99
N ALA A 18 0.65 -20.25 -16.66
CA ALA A 18 0.86 -18.87 -17.05
C ALA A 18 2.00 -18.28 -16.21
N SER A 19 3.25 -18.54 -16.62
CA SER A 19 4.42 -17.84 -16.09
C SER A 19 4.48 -16.44 -16.71
N GLY A 20 3.72 -15.50 -16.13
CA GLY A 20 3.90 -14.09 -16.46
C GLY A 20 5.26 -13.64 -15.92
N THR A 21 6.24 -13.47 -16.80
CA THR A 21 7.51 -12.83 -16.44
C THR A 21 7.24 -11.34 -16.16
N CYS A 22 7.17 -10.98 -14.88
CA CYS A 22 7.13 -9.58 -14.47
C CYS A 22 8.55 -9.01 -14.60
N SER A 23 8.89 -8.50 -15.78
CA SER A 23 10.13 -7.77 -16.01
C SER A 23 9.91 -6.28 -15.78
N LEU A 24 10.80 -5.64 -15.01
CA LEU A 24 10.79 -4.19 -14.90
C LEU A 24 11.04 -3.57 -16.28
N THR A 25 10.20 -2.61 -16.65
CA THR A 25 10.35 -1.87 -17.92
C THR A 25 11.60 -1.00 -17.93
N ASP A 26 12.12 -0.65 -16.74
CA ASP A 26 13.37 0.06 -16.55
C ASP A 26 14.30 -0.79 -15.67
N PRO A 27 15.33 -1.43 -16.25
CA PRO A 27 16.26 -2.27 -15.50
C PRO A 27 17.20 -1.47 -14.58
N SER A 28 17.28 -0.14 -14.73
CA SER A 28 18.03 0.72 -13.81
C SER A 28 17.28 0.99 -12.50
N LEU A 29 15.97 0.71 -12.49
CA LEU A 29 15.14 0.95 -11.33
C LEU A 29 15.47 -0.03 -10.19
N THR A 30 16.03 0.50 -9.10
CA THR A 30 16.25 -0.27 -7.88
C THR A 30 15.08 -0.08 -6.92
N LEU A 31 14.40 -1.19 -6.59
CA LEU A 31 13.32 -1.24 -5.61
C LEU A 31 13.78 -2.01 -4.37
N GLN A 32 13.45 -1.47 -3.21
CA GLN A 32 13.42 -2.24 -1.98
C GLN A 32 11.97 -2.52 -1.62
N SER A 33 11.69 -3.72 -1.12
CA SER A 33 10.37 -4.08 -0.63
C SER A 33 10.46 -4.86 0.67
N TYR A 34 9.40 -4.75 1.47
CA TYR A 34 9.21 -5.53 2.67
C TYR A 34 7.77 -6.04 2.68
N THR A 35 7.61 -7.36 2.79
CA THR A 35 6.30 -8.00 2.85
C THR A 35 6.01 -8.34 4.29
N VAL A 36 4.90 -7.82 4.81
CA VAL A 36 4.41 -8.04 6.16
C VAL A 36 3.26 -9.03 6.11
N ASP A 37 3.29 -10.04 6.97
CA ASP A 37 2.11 -10.86 7.28
C ASP A 37 1.39 -10.24 8.49
N PRO A 38 0.22 -9.57 8.31
CA PRO A 38 -0.49 -8.92 9.41
C PRO A 38 -0.98 -9.87 10.51
N GLN A 39 -0.95 -11.18 10.29
CA GLN A 39 -1.28 -12.19 11.29
C GLN A 39 -0.11 -12.46 12.25
N ARG A 40 1.12 -12.16 11.84
CA ARG A 40 2.36 -12.45 12.59
C ARG A 40 3.10 -11.20 13.02
N GLU A 41 2.97 -10.14 12.24
CA GLU A 41 3.69 -8.90 12.39
C GLU A 41 2.73 -7.72 12.58
N ARG A 42 3.22 -6.71 13.29
CA ARG A 42 2.42 -5.54 13.65
C ARG A 42 2.81 -4.34 12.80
N ILE A 43 1.83 -3.78 12.11
CA ILE A 43 1.96 -2.48 11.42
C ILE A 43 1.38 -1.40 12.34
N VAL A 44 2.16 -0.34 12.57
CA VAL A 44 1.74 0.84 13.33
C VAL A 44 2.12 2.11 12.61
N MET A 45 1.36 3.17 12.87
CA MET A 45 1.61 4.51 12.33
C MET A 45 1.86 5.47 13.49
N TYR A 46 2.73 6.45 13.27
CA TYR A 46 3.06 7.50 14.23
C TYR A 46 3.06 8.85 13.54
N TRP A 47 2.52 9.88 14.21
CA TRP A 47 2.65 11.27 13.76
C TRP A 47 3.31 12.15 14.82
N GLN A 48 2.69 12.26 15.99
CA GLN A 48 3.11 13.16 17.06
C GLN A 48 3.65 12.38 18.27
N LYS A 49 4.49 13.06 19.04
CA LYS A 49 4.89 12.67 20.39
C LYS A 49 3.76 12.98 21.37
N GLU A 50 3.94 12.59 22.62
CA GLU A 50 2.99 12.89 23.69
C GLU A 50 2.82 14.40 23.94
N ASP A 51 3.85 15.20 23.69
CA ASP A 51 3.80 16.67 23.78
C ASP A 51 3.10 17.36 22.59
N GLY A 52 2.55 16.58 21.65
CA GLY A 52 1.86 17.07 20.46
C GLY A 52 2.78 17.51 19.32
N LYS A 53 4.11 17.49 19.50
CA LYS A 53 5.04 17.83 18.41
C LYS A 53 5.20 16.65 17.46
N ALA A 54 5.30 16.94 16.17
CA ALA A 54 5.61 15.92 15.17
C ALA A 54 6.99 15.29 15.43
N TRP A 55 7.15 14.01 15.08
CA TRP A 55 8.45 13.34 15.11
C TRP A 55 9.48 14.00 14.17
N GLY A 56 9.03 14.58 13.06
CA GLY A 56 9.85 15.33 12.09
C GLY A 56 10.80 14.48 11.25
N SER A 57 11.28 13.34 11.76
CA SER A 57 12.14 12.41 11.03
C SER A 57 11.99 10.96 11.51
N LEU A 58 12.25 9.99 10.62
CA LEU A 58 12.31 8.57 10.97
C LEU A 58 13.41 8.29 12.01
N ARG A 59 14.54 9.01 11.94
CA ARG A 59 15.63 8.87 12.93
C ARG A 59 15.15 9.23 14.34
N SER A 60 14.44 10.35 14.49
CA SER A 60 13.89 10.74 15.79
C SER A 60 12.85 9.74 16.29
N LEU A 61 11.98 9.25 15.40
CA LEU A 61 10.98 8.24 15.76
C LEU A 61 11.64 6.94 16.23
N LEU A 62 12.55 6.38 15.44
CA LEU A 62 13.22 5.12 15.74
C LEU A 62 14.11 5.19 16.99
N GLY A 63 14.74 6.34 17.24
CA GLY A 63 15.49 6.56 18.48
C GLY A 63 14.64 6.39 19.74
N ASP A 64 13.32 6.60 19.64
CA ASP A 64 12.40 6.42 20.77
C ASP A 64 11.70 5.06 20.77
N ILE A 65 11.14 4.64 19.63
CA ILE A 65 10.28 3.43 19.58
C ILE A 65 11.05 2.12 19.39
N ASN A 66 12.33 2.17 19.01
CA ASN A 66 13.10 0.98 18.63
C ASN A 66 14.26 0.66 19.60
N ARG A 67 14.09 0.98 20.90
CA ARG A 67 15.14 0.73 21.90
C ARG A 67 15.49 -0.76 22.03
N ASP A 68 14.50 -1.63 21.84
CA ASP A 68 14.67 -3.08 21.95
C ASP A 68 15.01 -3.76 20.60
N GLY A 69 15.26 -2.98 19.55
CA GLY A 69 15.68 -3.47 18.23
C GLY A 69 14.63 -4.28 17.46
N GLN A 70 13.35 -4.20 17.83
CA GLN A 70 12.28 -5.03 17.26
C GLN A 70 11.68 -4.48 15.94
N VAL A 71 11.95 -3.22 15.58
CA VAL A 71 11.43 -2.62 14.34
C VAL A 71 12.18 -3.20 13.14
N GLN A 72 11.45 -3.97 12.34
CA GLN A 72 11.98 -4.59 11.12
C GLN A 72 12.15 -3.60 9.97
N MET A 73 11.24 -2.62 9.87
CA MET A 73 11.21 -1.65 8.77
C MET A 73 10.45 -0.39 9.17
N ALA A 74 10.90 0.76 8.68
CA ALA A 74 10.18 2.03 8.82
C ALA A 74 10.33 2.87 7.56
N MET A 75 9.26 3.59 7.20
CA MET A 75 9.21 4.46 6.02
C MET A 75 8.27 5.65 6.28
N ASN A 76 8.37 6.71 5.49
CA ASN A 76 7.37 7.78 5.52
C ASN A 76 6.01 7.25 5.03
N GLY A 77 4.92 7.76 5.61
CA GLY A 77 3.55 7.37 5.26
C GLY A 77 2.91 8.28 4.21
N GLY A 78 1.79 8.90 4.58
CA GLY A 78 1.00 9.78 3.71
C GLY A 78 1.66 11.14 3.44
N ILE A 79 0.95 11.96 2.67
CA ILE A 79 1.41 13.30 2.28
C ILE A 79 1.05 14.30 3.38
N TYR A 80 1.97 15.20 3.70
CA TYR A 80 1.87 16.17 4.77
C TYR A 80 2.31 17.57 4.32
N ASP A 81 1.93 18.60 5.08
CA ASP A 81 2.30 20.00 4.83
C ASP A 81 3.65 20.40 5.44
N LYS A 82 4.04 21.69 5.36
CA LYS A 82 5.32 22.16 5.91
C LYS A 82 5.42 22.05 7.45
N ALA A 83 4.28 21.93 8.13
CA ALA A 83 4.21 21.73 9.58
C ALA A 83 4.12 20.23 9.96
N TYR A 84 4.33 19.33 8.99
CA TYR A 84 4.20 17.88 9.13
C TYR A 84 2.77 17.40 9.41
N ALA A 85 1.74 18.22 9.17
CA ALA A 85 0.35 17.81 9.35
C ALA A 85 -0.15 16.99 8.14
N PRO A 86 -0.86 15.86 8.33
CA PRO A 86 -1.42 15.08 7.24
C PRO A 86 -2.39 15.89 6.38
N LEU A 87 -2.23 15.85 5.06
CA LEU A 87 -3.12 16.54 4.12
C LEU A 87 -4.49 15.85 3.95
N GLY A 88 -4.62 14.60 4.38
CA GLY A 88 -5.82 13.79 4.28
C GLY A 88 -6.08 12.98 5.54
N LEU A 89 -6.98 11.99 5.45
CA LEU A 89 -7.34 11.14 6.58
C LEU A 89 -6.10 10.59 7.28
N TYR A 90 -6.07 10.75 8.60
CA TYR A 90 -5.13 10.10 9.48
C TYR A 90 -5.86 9.61 10.72
N ILE A 91 -5.75 8.30 10.96
CA ILE A 91 -6.25 7.63 12.17
C ILE A 91 -5.05 7.00 12.86
N GLU A 92 -4.88 7.29 14.14
CA GLU A 92 -3.84 6.70 14.98
C GLU A 92 -4.46 6.16 16.26
N LYS A 93 -4.18 4.90 16.60
CA LYS A 93 -4.72 4.23 17.79
C LYS A 93 -6.25 4.39 17.89
N GLY A 94 -6.96 4.31 16.78
CA GLY A 94 -8.43 4.42 16.69
C GLY A 94 -8.99 5.83 16.79
N ARG A 95 -8.15 6.85 16.98
CA ARG A 95 -8.57 8.25 16.99
C ARG A 95 -8.33 8.87 15.62
N GLN A 96 -9.38 9.42 15.01
CA GLN A 96 -9.24 10.22 13.79
C GLN A 96 -8.65 11.58 14.16
N LEU A 97 -7.46 11.88 13.66
CA LEU A 97 -6.74 13.13 13.92
C LEU A 97 -6.95 14.14 12.79
N THR A 98 -7.13 13.67 11.56
CA THR A 98 -7.47 14.50 10.40
C THR A 98 -8.57 13.82 9.57
N PRO A 99 -9.52 14.58 9.00
CA PRO A 99 -10.63 14.01 8.24
C PRO A 99 -10.18 13.55 6.84
N LEU A 100 -11.01 12.70 6.21
CA LEU A 100 -10.81 12.33 4.80
C LEU A 100 -10.93 13.55 3.89
N ASN A 101 -9.87 13.83 3.14
CA ASN A 101 -9.83 14.93 2.20
C ASN A 101 -10.41 14.49 0.84
N ARG A 102 -11.52 15.11 0.45
CA ARG A 102 -12.19 14.87 -0.84
C ARG A 102 -12.01 16.02 -1.83
N ALA A 103 -11.24 17.04 -1.47
CA ALA A 103 -11.01 18.19 -2.31
C ALA A 103 -10.27 17.80 -3.61
N SER A 104 -10.33 18.72 -4.56
CA SER A 104 -9.50 18.71 -5.76
C SER A 104 -8.39 19.73 -5.60
N GLY A 105 -7.26 19.52 -6.26
CA GLY A 105 -6.11 20.40 -6.16
C GLY A 105 -4.99 19.98 -7.09
N GLY A 106 -3.87 20.69 -7.01
CA GLY A 106 -2.66 20.39 -7.78
C GLY A 106 -1.71 19.43 -7.05
N GLY A 107 -0.88 18.72 -7.81
CA GLY A 107 0.11 17.78 -7.26
C GLY A 107 -0.39 16.35 -7.12
N ASN A 108 0.49 15.42 -6.73
CA ASN A 108 0.19 13.99 -6.84
C ASN A 108 -0.94 13.51 -5.89
N PHE A 109 -1.12 14.19 -4.75
CA PHE A 109 -2.12 13.82 -3.75
C PHE A 109 -3.54 13.82 -4.32
N PHE A 110 -3.81 14.74 -5.25
CA PHE A 110 -5.12 14.92 -5.86
C PHE A 110 -5.33 14.13 -7.15
N ILE A 111 -4.32 13.37 -7.62
CA ILE A 111 -4.49 12.47 -8.76
C ILE A 111 -5.42 11.34 -8.33
N ARG A 112 -6.54 11.18 -9.05
CA ARG A 112 -7.58 10.19 -8.74
C ARG A 112 -7.34 8.85 -9.45
N PRO A 113 -7.89 7.74 -8.92
CA PRO A 113 -8.45 7.63 -7.56
C PRO A 113 -7.36 7.82 -6.49
N GLY A 114 -7.69 8.54 -5.42
CA GLY A 114 -6.88 8.53 -4.19
C GLY A 114 -7.25 7.31 -3.35
N GLY A 115 -6.37 6.91 -2.44
CA GLY A 115 -6.54 5.70 -1.64
C GLY A 115 -6.41 5.95 -0.15
N VAL A 116 -7.04 5.07 0.64
CA VAL A 116 -6.83 4.94 2.08
C VAL A 116 -6.29 3.55 2.35
N PHE A 117 -5.11 3.49 2.94
CA PHE A 117 -4.61 2.27 3.59
C PHE A 117 -5.06 2.29 5.05
N TYR A 118 -5.64 1.19 5.53
CA TYR A 118 -6.13 1.09 6.90
C TYR A 118 -5.85 -0.27 7.53
N LEU A 119 -5.85 -0.31 8.86
CA LEU A 119 -5.67 -1.49 9.69
C LEU A 119 -6.85 -1.65 10.65
N ARG A 120 -7.46 -2.84 10.65
CA ARG A 120 -8.57 -3.24 11.52
C ARG A 120 -8.22 -4.59 12.18
N GLY A 121 -7.68 -4.54 13.39
CA GLY A 121 -7.07 -5.72 14.01
C GLY A 121 -5.90 -6.22 13.14
N GLN A 122 -5.88 -7.53 12.85
CA GLN A 122 -4.90 -8.17 11.97
C GLN A 122 -5.30 -8.12 10.48
N ASN A 123 -6.28 -7.29 10.12
CA ASN A 123 -6.69 -7.11 8.72
C ASN A 123 -6.22 -5.76 8.19
N ALA A 124 -5.48 -5.80 7.08
CA ALA A 124 -5.14 -4.62 6.32
C ALA A 124 -6.11 -4.44 5.14
N GLY A 125 -6.34 -3.19 4.73
CA GLY A 125 -7.14 -2.89 3.55
C GLY A 125 -6.66 -1.64 2.82
N ILE A 126 -6.86 -1.63 1.50
CA ILE A 126 -6.70 -0.44 0.65
C ILE A 126 -8.02 -0.23 -0.08
N VAL A 127 -8.59 0.96 0.05
CA VAL A 127 -9.82 1.34 -0.64
C VAL A 127 -9.70 2.72 -1.26
N SER A 128 -10.39 2.96 -2.36
CA SER A 128 -10.50 4.31 -2.90
C SER A 128 -11.25 5.23 -1.94
N ILE A 129 -10.91 6.51 -1.94
CA ILE A 129 -11.50 7.52 -1.02
C ILE A 129 -13.04 7.58 -1.07
N ASN A 130 -13.66 7.22 -2.21
CA ASN A 130 -15.11 7.18 -2.34
C ASN A 130 -15.75 5.97 -1.63
N LYS A 131 -15.00 4.86 -1.55
CA LYS A 131 -15.40 3.61 -0.91
C LYS A 131 -15.04 3.56 0.57
N PHE A 132 -14.17 4.45 1.05
CA PHE A 132 -13.81 4.49 2.46
C PHE A 132 -15.04 4.76 3.35
N ARG A 133 -15.17 3.97 4.42
CA ARG A 133 -16.19 4.12 5.45
C ARG A 133 -15.49 4.07 6.82
N PRO A 134 -15.69 5.08 7.68
CA PRO A 134 -15.12 5.05 9.02
C PRO A 134 -15.71 3.89 9.82
N SER A 135 -14.92 3.33 10.72
CA SER A 135 -15.34 2.25 11.61
C SER A 135 -14.53 2.33 12.91
N PRO A 136 -15.15 2.11 14.09
CA PRO A 136 -14.42 2.09 15.35
C PRO A 136 -13.38 0.96 15.43
N ALA A 137 -13.49 -0.04 14.57
CA ALA A 137 -12.54 -1.13 14.50
C ALA A 137 -11.23 -0.73 13.76
N ILE A 138 -11.22 0.37 12.99
CA ILE A 138 -10.02 0.86 12.30
C ILE A 138 -9.12 1.54 13.33
N ARG A 139 -7.97 0.92 13.62
CA ARG A 139 -6.99 1.47 14.57
C ARG A 139 -5.99 2.40 13.92
N TYR A 140 -5.66 2.16 12.65
CA TYR A 140 -4.77 3.03 11.90
C TYR A 140 -5.30 3.23 10.49
N ALA A 141 -5.14 4.43 9.96
CA ALA A 141 -5.43 4.72 8.57
C ALA A 141 -4.63 5.92 8.09
N VAL A 142 -4.23 5.88 6.82
CA VAL A 142 -3.57 7.00 6.15
C VAL A 142 -4.12 7.14 4.74
N GLN A 143 -4.52 8.36 4.39
CA GLN A 143 -4.85 8.72 3.02
C GLN A 143 -3.59 9.10 2.25
N SER A 144 -3.48 8.59 1.03
CA SER A 144 -2.45 9.02 0.08
C SER A 144 -2.98 8.96 -1.34
N GLY A 145 -2.18 9.42 -2.29
CA GLY A 145 -2.54 9.40 -3.70
C GLY A 145 -1.33 9.51 -4.62
N PRO A 146 -1.49 9.07 -5.87
CA PRO A 146 -2.64 8.31 -6.40
C PRO A 146 -2.61 6.82 -5.99
N MET A 147 -3.76 6.14 -6.06
CA MET A 147 -3.76 4.69 -6.19
C MET A 147 -3.10 4.29 -7.50
N LEU A 148 -2.17 3.35 -7.43
CA LEU A 148 -1.45 2.87 -8.63
C LEU A 148 -2.23 1.79 -9.35
N ILE A 149 -2.82 0.87 -8.60
CA ILE A 149 -3.56 -0.29 -9.12
C ILE A 149 -4.87 -0.40 -8.33
N GLU A 150 -6.00 -0.54 -9.02
CA GLU A 150 -7.30 -0.89 -8.41
C GLU A 150 -7.86 -2.10 -9.17
N ASN A 151 -8.21 -3.18 -8.44
CA ASN A 151 -8.75 -4.42 -9.03
C ASN A 151 -7.90 -4.98 -10.19
N GLY A 152 -6.57 -5.00 -10.01
CA GLY A 152 -5.62 -5.47 -11.03
C GLY A 152 -5.42 -4.54 -12.23
N LYS A 153 -6.10 -3.39 -12.28
CA LYS A 153 -5.96 -2.40 -13.36
C LYS A 153 -5.08 -1.23 -12.93
N ILE A 154 -4.06 -0.94 -13.73
CA ILE A 154 -3.19 0.23 -13.53
C ILE A 154 -3.99 1.51 -13.74
N ASN A 155 -3.75 2.51 -12.88
CA ASN A 155 -4.35 3.84 -13.01
C ASN A 155 -3.85 4.54 -14.27
N TRP A 156 -4.73 4.68 -15.27
CA TRP A 156 -4.43 5.28 -16.58
C TRP A 156 -3.89 6.73 -16.50
N ARG A 157 -4.11 7.44 -15.39
CA ARG A 157 -3.55 8.79 -15.18
C ARG A 157 -2.04 8.77 -14.94
N LEU A 158 -1.48 7.60 -14.61
CA LEU A 158 -0.04 7.37 -14.50
C LEU A 158 0.52 7.06 -15.89
N LYS A 159 0.77 8.11 -16.67
CA LYS A 159 1.31 7.97 -18.02
C LYS A 159 2.79 7.60 -17.96
N PRO A 160 3.27 6.61 -18.73
CA PRO A 160 4.71 6.32 -18.86
C PRO A 160 5.51 7.53 -19.33
N SER A 161 4.91 8.40 -20.14
CA SER A 161 5.51 9.65 -20.63
C SER A 161 5.60 10.77 -19.58
N ALA A 162 5.11 10.56 -18.35
CA ALA A 162 5.23 11.56 -17.31
C ALA A 162 6.71 11.85 -17.03
N SER A 163 7.08 13.15 -17.04
CA SER A 163 8.45 13.61 -16.84
C SER A 163 8.91 13.59 -15.38
N SER A 164 8.01 13.35 -14.42
CA SER A 164 8.35 13.35 -13.00
C SER A 164 9.16 12.11 -12.61
N ARG A 165 10.45 12.30 -12.31
CA ARG A 165 11.38 11.26 -11.84
C ARG A 165 11.64 11.34 -10.32
N LYS A 166 10.61 11.67 -9.54
CA LYS A 166 10.75 11.74 -8.06
C LYS A 166 10.78 10.33 -7.47
N LEU A 167 11.62 10.13 -6.46
CA LEU A 167 11.60 8.92 -5.63
C LEU A 167 10.22 8.74 -4.98
N ARG A 168 9.72 7.50 -5.05
CA ARG A 168 8.42 7.10 -4.55
C ARG A 168 8.54 5.91 -3.62
N ASN A 169 7.59 5.87 -2.71
CA ASN A 169 7.29 4.71 -1.94
C ASN A 169 5.78 4.41 -2.05
N GLY A 170 5.37 3.24 -1.59
CA GLY A 170 3.96 2.89 -1.58
C GLY A 170 3.68 1.61 -0.81
N VAL A 171 2.39 1.32 -0.72
CA VAL A 171 1.85 0.14 -0.05
C VAL A 171 0.86 -0.55 -0.96
N GLY A 172 0.93 -1.87 -1.03
CA GLY A 172 0.01 -2.76 -1.73
C GLY A 172 -0.46 -3.89 -0.81
N ILE A 173 -1.49 -4.60 -1.25
CA ILE A 173 -1.98 -5.82 -0.60
C ILE A 173 -2.05 -6.92 -1.65
N THR A 174 -1.49 -8.09 -1.33
CA THR A 174 -1.52 -9.27 -2.19
C THR A 174 -2.87 -9.98 -2.12
N GLY A 175 -3.12 -10.92 -3.04
CA GLY A 175 -4.37 -11.70 -3.05
C GLY A 175 -4.60 -12.54 -1.78
N ASP A 176 -3.53 -12.94 -1.09
CA ASP A 176 -3.55 -13.65 0.20
C ASP A 176 -3.53 -12.72 1.42
N GLY A 177 -3.68 -11.39 1.24
CA GLY A 177 -3.86 -10.43 2.32
C GLY A 177 -2.57 -9.93 3.00
N LYS A 178 -1.39 -10.28 2.47
CA LYS A 178 -0.12 -9.72 2.94
C LYS A 178 0.04 -8.28 2.48
N VAL A 179 0.73 -7.47 3.29
CA VAL A 179 0.98 -6.06 2.99
C VAL A 179 2.38 -5.93 2.40
N VAL A 180 2.50 -5.30 1.25
CA VAL A 180 3.79 -5.07 0.59
C VAL A 180 4.10 -3.58 0.63
N PHE A 181 5.13 -3.21 1.37
CA PHE A 181 5.71 -1.89 1.32
C PHE A 181 6.86 -1.88 0.30
N TYR A 182 6.96 -0.84 -0.50
CA TYR A 182 8.10 -0.66 -1.41
C TYR A 182 8.59 0.78 -1.41
N ALA A 183 9.87 0.96 -1.72
CA ALA A 183 10.50 2.25 -1.91
C ALA A 183 11.56 2.17 -3.01
N GLN A 184 11.62 3.21 -3.84
CA GLN A 184 12.70 3.39 -4.80
C GLN A 184 13.97 3.81 -4.06
N ARG A 185 15.12 3.24 -4.45
CA ARG A 185 16.42 3.76 -4.05
C ARG A 185 16.82 4.92 -4.99
N ALA A 186 17.50 5.90 -4.39
CA ALA A 186 18.20 6.96 -5.10
C ALA A 186 19.43 6.41 -5.82
#